data_AF-A0A6J7BSS9-F1
#
_entry.id   AF-A0A6J7BSS9-F1
#
_cell.length_a   1.000
_cell.length_b   1.000
_cell.length_c   1.000
_cell.angle_alpha   90.00
_cell.angle_beta   90.00
_cell.angle_gamma   90.00
#
_symmetry.space_group_name_H-M   'P 1'
#
loop_
_entity.id
_entity.type
_entity.pdbx_description
1 polymer ?
#
loop_
_entity_poly.entity_id
_entity_poly.type
_entity_poly.pdbx_seq_one_letter_code
_entity_poly.pdbx_strand_id
1 'polypeptide(L)'
;MTDLAYDPQRLQALARRMTAAVAELQRIESADPAAADTVHVARSALHGIDRQWLPLIRLLLTTDPLALRNDGTDLMDTTVLRLDSAGARSLGQMLDTVNLDELCNDPQQWTMLTAELRLIDRDPALRAAFRANFRGWTRVADALAGERAWRASAADASSVSRLDALFARLAGELDDDLGQLATLQPYTAALMVQHLQLDPLALAEVADALILRWCDEPWTEASIGTASQFAERSQPNPADILFPLIAVDRRAALRYVALAGTHPRTLFAATTQPQLAHRIVLTATDPAHVSVATAGRLLVPLLDWFRAGDDRCVGTVVDDEQWALFLADAVAPWTWQLGPLNHDWQLTPDHQRQLVALLAQEDATLDRLVQQIDTVRQGLLAHAAGSTALEEFGAYLGMLQQVIVDRRLTDARRAAAGWSMLIGLAGLAGGLIPGGLAVSLVVGVGVGVLGSLHPRGTDLARHDAEFAKEATLTTAAASVAAAVHQQWIANGALPAGFPPPPTPQPGVRHPGLQFRDDLDTWLAHLPGGIDGGMADHVDRMVSTLMNAADAGAAVAR
;
A
#
# COMPACT_ATOMS: atom_id res chain seq x y z
N MET A 1 10.36 -36.02 -45.08
CA MET A 1 9.05 -36.69 -45.17
C MET A 1 8.02 -35.59 -45.18
N THR A 2 7.37 -35.39 -46.30
CA THR A 2 6.35 -34.37 -46.53
C THR A 2 5.12 -34.72 -45.68
N ASP A 3 4.78 -33.85 -44.73
CA ASP A 3 3.50 -33.91 -44.02
C ASP A 3 2.37 -33.95 -45.06
N LEU A 4 1.71 -35.10 -45.16
CA LEU A 4 0.42 -35.20 -45.80
C LEU A 4 -0.52 -34.34 -44.95
N ALA A 5 -0.72 -33.10 -45.38
CA ALA A 5 -1.61 -32.14 -44.74
C ALA A 5 -2.96 -32.82 -44.46
N TYR A 6 -3.18 -33.12 -43.18
CA TYR A 6 -4.39 -33.76 -42.70
C TYR A 6 -5.55 -32.77 -42.87
N ASP A 7 -6.50 -33.11 -43.76
CA ASP A 7 -7.68 -32.30 -44.07
C ASP A 7 -8.94 -33.17 -43.86
N PRO A 8 -9.67 -33.00 -42.75
CA PRO A 8 -10.83 -33.82 -42.41
C PRO A 8 -11.98 -33.65 -43.41
N GLN A 9 -12.11 -32.49 -44.07
CA GLN A 9 -13.14 -32.28 -45.10
C GLN A 9 -12.84 -33.10 -46.35
N ARG A 10 -11.58 -33.16 -46.77
CA ARG A 10 -11.14 -34.04 -47.88
C ARG A 10 -11.34 -35.52 -47.53
N LEU A 11 -11.07 -35.93 -46.29
CA LEU A 11 -11.30 -37.30 -45.83
C LEU A 11 -12.78 -37.67 -45.80
N GLN A 12 -13.68 -36.78 -45.34
CA GLN A 12 -15.12 -37.01 -45.41
C GLN A 12 -15.63 -37.08 -46.85
N ALA A 13 -15.15 -36.20 -47.73
CA ALA A 13 -15.48 -36.24 -49.16
C ALA A 13 -15.01 -37.55 -49.79
N LEU A 14 -13.81 -38.03 -49.44
CA LEU A 14 -13.29 -39.32 -49.87
C LEU A 14 -14.16 -40.48 -49.36
N ALA A 15 -14.54 -40.48 -48.08
CA ALA A 15 -15.40 -41.53 -47.50
C ALA A 15 -16.77 -41.60 -48.21
N ARG A 16 -17.37 -40.44 -48.54
CA ARG A 16 -18.62 -40.38 -49.32
C ARG A 16 -18.45 -40.97 -50.72
N ARG A 17 -17.37 -40.60 -51.42
CA ARG A 17 -17.07 -41.13 -52.76
C ARG A 17 -16.80 -42.63 -52.74
N MET A 18 -16.08 -43.13 -51.73
CA MET A 18 -15.84 -44.56 -51.57
C MET A 18 -17.12 -45.33 -51.27
N THR A 19 -18.01 -44.77 -50.43
CA THR A 19 -19.33 -45.38 -50.16
C THR A 19 -20.19 -45.44 -51.42
N ALA A 20 -20.18 -44.39 -52.25
CA ALA A 20 -20.86 -44.39 -53.54
C ALA A 20 -20.27 -45.43 -54.51
N ALA A 21 -18.94 -45.52 -54.59
CA ALA A 21 -18.25 -46.50 -55.44
C ALA A 21 -18.55 -47.95 -55.02
N VAL A 22 -18.64 -48.23 -53.72
CA VAL A 22 -19.09 -49.53 -53.19
C VAL A 22 -20.49 -49.85 -53.70
N ALA A 23 -21.42 -48.90 -53.60
CA ALA A 23 -22.80 -49.10 -54.06
C ALA A 23 -22.91 -49.32 -55.58
N GLU A 24 -22.04 -48.70 -56.39
CA GLU A 24 -21.98 -48.92 -57.84
C GLU A 24 -21.37 -50.29 -58.18
N LEU A 25 -20.24 -50.65 -57.55
CA LEU A 25 -19.58 -51.94 -57.77
C LEU A 25 -20.46 -53.12 -57.34
N GLN A 26 -21.29 -52.96 -56.30
CA GLN A 26 -22.26 -53.97 -55.87
C GLN A 26 -23.34 -54.25 -56.92
N ARG A 27 -23.62 -53.32 -57.83
CA ARG A 27 -24.62 -53.51 -58.91
C ARG A 27 -24.04 -54.19 -60.16
N ILE A 28 -22.72 -54.40 -60.22
CA ILE A 28 -22.09 -55.05 -61.36
C ILE A 28 -22.32 -56.57 -61.24
N GLU A 29 -23.37 -57.02 -61.90
CA GLU A 29 -23.64 -58.43 -62.13
C GLU A 29 -23.67 -58.70 -63.63
N SER A 30 -23.01 -59.76 -64.07
CA SER A 30 -23.08 -60.24 -65.45
C SER A 30 -23.14 -61.75 -65.47
N ALA A 31 -24.03 -62.30 -66.27
CA ALA A 31 -24.14 -63.72 -66.55
C ALA A 31 -23.29 -64.14 -67.78
N ASP A 32 -22.61 -63.18 -68.43
CA ASP A 32 -21.73 -63.43 -69.57
C ASP A 32 -20.38 -64.00 -69.10
N PRO A 33 -20.00 -65.24 -69.51
CA PRO A 33 -18.70 -65.83 -69.18
C PRO A 33 -17.51 -64.99 -69.66
N ALA A 34 -17.67 -64.21 -70.75
CA ALA A 34 -16.60 -63.35 -71.26
C ALA A 34 -16.33 -62.14 -70.33
N ALA A 35 -17.27 -61.79 -69.45
CA ALA A 35 -17.14 -60.71 -68.48
C ALA A 35 -16.66 -61.18 -67.09
N ALA A 36 -16.42 -62.48 -66.90
CA ALA A 36 -16.12 -63.08 -65.60
C ALA A 36 -14.90 -62.46 -64.91
N ASP A 37 -13.82 -62.21 -65.66
CA ASP A 37 -12.60 -61.60 -65.14
C ASP A 37 -12.83 -60.15 -64.69
N THR A 38 -13.61 -59.38 -65.46
CA THR A 38 -13.98 -58.00 -65.11
C THR A 38 -14.84 -57.95 -63.85
N VAL A 39 -15.81 -58.85 -63.72
CA VAL A 39 -16.63 -58.98 -62.50
C VAL A 39 -15.77 -59.40 -61.30
N HIS A 40 -14.77 -60.27 -61.50
CA HIS A 40 -13.84 -60.68 -60.45
C HIS A 40 -12.96 -59.52 -59.95
N VAL A 41 -12.44 -58.70 -60.86
CA VAL A 41 -11.68 -57.48 -60.51
C VAL A 41 -12.56 -56.47 -59.77
N ALA A 42 -13.79 -56.25 -60.24
CA ALA A 42 -14.76 -55.37 -59.56
C ALA A 42 -15.06 -55.84 -58.13
N ARG A 43 -15.23 -57.15 -57.92
CA ARG A 43 -15.44 -57.74 -56.57
C ARG A 43 -14.21 -57.62 -55.68
N SER A 44 -13.01 -57.75 -56.22
CA SER A 44 -11.76 -57.56 -55.47
C SER A 44 -11.58 -56.11 -55.03
N ALA A 45 -11.86 -55.15 -55.93
CA ALA A 45 -11.85 -53.72 -55.60
C ALA A 45 -12.91 -53.36 -54.55
N LEU A 46 -14.13 -53.90 -54.69
CA LEU A 46 -15.21 -53.76 -53.71
C LEU A 46 -14.76 -54.26 -52.33
N HIS A 47 -14.15 -55.45 -52.26
CA HIS A 47 -13.65 -56.01 -51.00
C HIS A 47 -12.58 -55.12 -50.37
N GLY A 48 -11.62 -54.62 -51.14
CA GLY A 48 -10.59 -53.72 -50.63
C GLY A 48 -11.15 -52.41 -50.08
N ILE A 49 -12.07 -51.77 -50.81
CA ILE A 49 -12.70 -50.51 -50.36
C ILE A 49 -13.54 -50.72 -49.10
N ASP A 50 -14.40 -51.75 -49.08
CA ASP A 50 -15.37 -51.99 -48.01
C ASP A 50 -14.71 -52.53 -46.72
N ARG A 51 -13.74 -53.44 -46.84
CA ARG A 51 -13.15 -54.12 -45.68
C ARG A 51 -11.90 -53.47 -45.13
N GLN A 52 -11.17 -52.68 -45.92
CA GLN A 52 -9.88 -52.12 -45.50
C GLN A 52 -9.92 -50.60 -45.41
N TRP A 53 -10.32 -49.94 -46.50
CA TRP A 53 -10.20 -48.48 -46.58
C TRP A 53 -11.32 -47.71 -45.85
N LEU A 54 -12.58 -48.10 -46.04
CA LEU A 54 -13.70 -47.43 -45.37
C LEU A 54 -13.62 -47.53 -43.83
N PRO A 55 -13.30 -48.68 -43.23
CA PRO A 55 -13.12 -48.78 -41.78
C PRO A 55 -11.98 -47.90 -41.27
N LEU A 56 -10.85 -47.84 -41.98
CA LEU A 56 -9.71 -47.00 -41.62
C LEU A 56 -10.06 -45.51 -41.67
N ILE A 57 -10.70 -45.05 -42.75
CA ILE A 57 -11.10 -43.64 -42.90
C ILE A 57 -12.17 -43.28 -41.86
N ARG A 58 -13.12 -44.17 -41.58
CA ARG A 58 -14.11 -43.97 -40.51
C ARG A 58 -13.46 -43.90 -39.14
N LEU A 59 -12.50 -44.79 -38.85
CA LEU A 59 -11.75 -44.75 -37.60
C LEU A 59 -11.08 -43.38 -37.43
N LEU A 60 -10.33 -42.93 -38.44
CA LEU A 60 -9.66 -41.62 -38.43
C LEU A 60 -10.64 -40.46 -38.19
N LEU A 61 -11.80 -40.47 -38.87
CA LEU A 61 -12.84 -39.46 -38.70
C LEU A 61 -13.55 -39.54 -37.33
N THR A 62 -13.62 -40.70 -36.70
CA THR A 62 -14.23 -40.87 -35.36
C THR A 62 -13.28 -40.58 -34.21
N THR A 63 -11.97 -40.70 -34.43
CA THR A 63 -10.94 -40.38 -33.44
C THR A 63 -10.48 -38.92 -33.48
N ASP A 64 -10.85 -38.16 -34.52
CA ASP A 64 -10.49 -36.76 -34.66
C ASP A 64 -11.58 -35.80 -34.16
N PRO A 65 -11.35 -35.02 -33.09
CA PRO A 65 -12.29 -34.04 -32.60
C PRO A 65 -12.59 -32.91 -33.61
N LEU A 66 -11.72 -32.67 -34.60
CA LEU A 66 -11.92 -31.65 -35.65
C LEU A 66 -12.80 -32.12 -36.82
N ALA A 67 -13.04 -33.42 -36.95
CA ALA A 67 -13.85 -34.00 -38.03
C ALA A 67 -15.37 -33.85 -37.81
N LEU A 68 -15.81 -33.37 -36.65
CA LEU A 68 -17.23 -33.13 -36.32
C LEU A 68 -17.74 -31.73 -36.73
N ARG A 69 -16.94 -30.96 -37.49
CA ARG A 69 -17.28 -29.61 -37.97
C ARG A 69 -18.35 -29.66 -39.07
N ASN A 70 -19.40 -28.85 -38.92
CA ASN A 70 -20.24 -28.40 -40.04
C ASN A 70 -19.91 -26.94 -40.36
N ASP A 71 -19.99 -26.56 -41.64
CA ASP A 71 -19.58 -25.26 -42.23
C ASP A 71 -20.28 -24.00 -41.67
N GLY A 72 -21.12 -24.13 -40.65
CA GLY A 72 -21.86 -23.02 -40.03
C GLY A 72 -21.74 -22.93 -38.50
N THR A 73 -20.80 -23.64 -37.89
CA THR A 73 -20.63 -23.63 -36.42
C THR A 73 -19.49 -22.69 -36.05
N ASP A 74 -19.81 -21.60 -35.35
CA ASP A 74 -18.83 -20.64 -34.86
C ASP A 74 -17.87 -21.32 -33.87
N LEU A 75 -16.60 -20.91 -33.87
CA LEU A 75 -15.52 -21.53 -33.07
C LEU A 75 -15.84 -21.52 -31.56
N MET A 76 -16.75 -20.64 -31.14
CA MET A 76 -17.23 -20.46 -29.78
C MET A 76 -18.18 -21.56 -29.28
N ASP A 77 -18.87 -22.30 -30.15
CA ASP A 77 -19.97 -23.19 -29.73
C ASP A 77 -19.52 -24.63 -29.40
N THR A 78 -18.52 -25.19 -30.07
CA THR A 78 -18.22 -26.65 -29.95
C THR A 78 -17.25 -27.04 -28.84
N THR A 79 -16.24 -26.21 -28.52
CA THR A 79 -15.35 -26.45 -27.36
C THR A 79 -16.08 -26.26 -26.03
N VAL A 80 -17.12 -25.42 -26.02
CA VAL A 80 -17.95 -25.16 -24.84
C VAL A 80 -18.95 -26.29 -24.55
N LEU A 81 -19.29 -27.14 -25.54
CA LEU A 81 -20.39 -28.10 -25.41
C LEU A 81 -20.00 -29.55 -25.06
N ARG A 82 -18.71 -29.96 -25.09
CA ARG A 82 -18.32 -31.36 -24.78
C ARG A 82 -16.91 -31.52 -24.18
N LEU A 83 -16.53 -30.72 -23.20
CA LEU A 83 -15.39 -31.10 -22.38
C LEU A 83 -15.79 -32.26 -21.46
N ASP A 84 -15.37 -33.48 -21.80
CA ASP A 84 -15.54 -34.66 -20.95
C ASP A 84 -14.26 -34.96 -20.15
N SER A 85 -14.29 -35.98 -19.29
CA SER A 85 -13.12 -36.34 -18.47
C SER A 85 -11.90 -36.82 -19.29
N ALA A 86 -12.07 -37.20 -20.56
CA ALA A 86 -10.94 -37.53 -21.44
C ALA A 86 -10.35 -36.25 -22.03
N GLY A 87 -11.17 -35.30 -22.46
CA GLY A 87 -10.77 -33.96 -22.89
C GLY A 87 -10.04 -33.20 -21.79
N ALA A 88 -10.55 -33.20 -20.56
CA ALA A 88 -9.90 -32.56 -19.42
C ALA A 88 -8.52 -33.17 -19.11
N ARG A 89 -8.38 -34.50 -19.18
CA ARG A 89 -7.08 -35.20 -19.05
C ARG A 89 -6.10 -34.84 -20.17
N SER A 90 -6.59 -34.75 -21.40
CA SER A 90 -5.78 -34.42 -22.57
C SER A 90 -5.29 -32.98 -22.51
N LEU A 91 -6.13 -32.04 -22.05
CA LEU A 91 -5.73 -30.65 -21.84
C LEU A 91 -4.63 -30.56 -20.79
N GLY A 92 -4.78 -31.27 -19.66
CA GLY A 92 -3.74 -31.34 -18.63
C GLY A 92 -2.40 -31.85 -19.18
N GLN A 93 -2.43 -32.97 -19.91
CA GLN A 93 -1.22 -33.52 -20.53
C GLN A 93 -0.60 -32.57 -21.57
N MET A 94 -1.43 -31.88 -22.36
CA MET A 94 -0.98 -30.90 -23.34
C MET A 94 -0.22 -29.76 -22.66
N LEU A 95 -0.79 -29.17 -21.60
CA LEU A 95 -0.15 -28.07 -20.86
C LEU A 95 1.16 -28.47 -20.18
N ASP A 96 1.32 -29.75 -19.79
CA ASP A 96 2.60 -30.25 -19.26
C ASP A 96 3.71 -30.26 -20.32
N THR A 97 3.36 -30.46 -21.59
CA THR A 97 4.33 -30.56 -22.71
C THR A 97 4.34 -29.37 -23.65
N VAL A 98 3.46 -28.38 -23.45
CA VAL A 98 3.28 -27.25 -24.38
C VAL A 98 4.57 -26.43 -24.50
N ASN A 99 4.83 -25.97 -25.72
CA ASN A 99 5.82 -24.93 -25.99
C ASN A 99 5.31 -23.61 -25.42
N LEU A 100 5.95 -23.13 -24.35
CA LEU A 100 5.52 -21.93 -23.64
C LEU A 100 5.70 -20.67 -24.49
N ASP A 101 6.68 -20.64 -25.40
CA ASP A 101 6.86 -19.50 -26.29
C ASP A 101 5.69 -19.38 -27.27
N GLU A 102 5.17 -20.50 -27.78
CA GLU A 102 3.98 -20.49 -28.64
C GLU A 102 2.73 -20.08 -27.86
N LEU A 103 2.56 -20.62 -26.65
CA LEU A 103 1.44 -20.28 -25.77
C LEU A 103 1.46 -18.80 -25.38
N CYS A 104 2.61 -18.25 -25.00
CA CYS A 104 2.76 -16.84 -24.59
C CYS A 104 2.73 -15.85 -25.76
N ASN A 105 2.82 -16.29 -27.02
CA ASN A 105 2.76 -15.38 -28.17
C ASN A 105 1.40 -15.35 -28.88
N ASP A 106 0.43 -16.18 -28.46
CA ASP A 106 -0.87 -16.30 -29.11
C ASP A 106 -2.06 -15.94 -28.18
N PRO A 107 -2.62 -14.73 -28.31
CA PRO A 107 -3.76 -14.30 -27.51
C PRO A 107 -5.05 -15.12 -27.72
N GLN A 108 -5.19 -15.83 -28.85
CA GLN A 108 -6.32 -16.73 -29.06
C GLN A 108 -6.21 -17.95 -28.15
N GLN A 109 -5.00 -18.47 -27.93
CA GLN A 109 -4.76 -19.59 -27.03
C GLN A 109 -5.09 -19.24 -25.59
N TRP A 110 -4.79 -18.03 -25.11
CA TRP A 110 -5.20 -17.59 -23.76
C TRP A 110 -6.71 -17.54 -23.60
N THR A 111 -7.40 -17.04 -24.63
CA THR A 111 -8.88 -16.93 -24.62
C THR A 111 -9.53 -18.31 -24.60
N MET A 112 -9.01 -19.24 -25.40
CA MET A 112 -9.45 -20.63 -25.43
C MET A 112 -9.19 -21.33 -24.08
N LEU A 113 -7.96 -21.22 -23.56
CA LEU A 113 -7.58 -21.82 -22.29
C LEU A 113 -8.44 -21.29 -21.12
N THR A 114 -8.71 -19.99 -21.11
CA THR A 114 -9.61 -19.37 -20.11
C THR A 114 -11.02 -19.95 -20.19
N ALA A 115 -11.55 -20.16 -21.40
CA ALA A 115 -12.87 -20.72 -21.61
C ALA A 115 -12.94 -22.20 -21.18
N GLU A 116 -11.91 -22.99 -21.49
CA GLU A 116 -11.83 -24.41 -21.11
C GLU A 116 -11.67 -24.59 -19.61
N LEU A 117 -10.78 -23.84 -18.97
CA LEU A 117 -10.62 -23.87 -17.50
C LEU A 117 -11.91 -23.46 -16.79
N ARG A 118 -12.68 -22.52 -17.35
CA ARG A 118 -14.00 -22.16 -16.82
C ARG A 118 -15.01 -23.31 -16.86
N LEU A 119 -14.90 -24.21 -17.83
CA LEU A 119 -15.76 -25.41 -17.90
C LEU A 119 -15.31 -26.46 -16.89
N ILE A 120 -14.00 -26.66 -16.76
CA ILE A 120 -13.39 -27.57 -15.78
C ILE A 120 -13.76 -27.15 -14.35
N ASP A 121 -13.63 -25.86 -14.05
CA ASP A 121 -13.92 -25.28 -12.74
C ASP A 121 -15.37 -25.55 -12.29
N ARG A 122 -16.32 -25.62 -13.22
CA ARG A 122 -17.75 -25.85 -12.93
C ARG A 122 -18.11 -27.30 -12.62
N ASP A 123 -17.25 -28.27 -12.93
CA ASP A 123 -17.52 -29.69 -12.75
C ASP A 123 -16.39 -30.37 -11.96
N PRO A 124 -16.64 -30.79 -10.70
CA PRO A 124 -15.64 -31.48 -9.87
C PRO A 124 -15.03 -32.73 -10.52
N ALA A 125 -15.78 -33.44 -11.37
CA ALA A 125 -15.27 -34.62 -12.07
C ALA A 125 -14.29 -34.24 -13.20
N LEU A 126 -14.55 -33.15 -13.92
CA LEU A 126 -13.60 -32.60 -14.90
C LEU A 126 -12.36 -32.05 -14.22
N ARG A 127 -12.53 -31.37 -13.08
CA ARG A 127 -11.41 -30.87 -12.27
C ARG A 127 -10.49 -31.99 -11.80
N ALA A 128 -11.06 -33.06 -11.24
CA ALA A 128 -10.29 -34.24 -10.83
C ALA A 128 -9.57 -34.91 -12.02
N ALA A 129 -10.25 -35.00 -13.17
CA ALA A 129 -9.68 -35.55 -14.39
C ALA A 129 -8.52 -34.71 -14.93
N PHE A 130 -8.65 -33.38 -14.94
CA PHE A 130 -7.58 -32.46 -15.31
C PHE A 130 -6.36 -32.60 -14.38
N ARG A 131 -6.57 -32.51 -13.06
CA ARG A 131 -5.51 -32.62 -12.03
C ARG A 131 -4.79 -33.97 -12.03
N ALA A 132 -5.42 -35.04 -12.52
CA ALA A 132 -4.77 -36.35 -12.61
C ALA A 132 -3.55 -36.34 -13.53
N ASN A 133 -3.59 -35.54 -14.60
CA ASN A 133 -2.63 -35.54 -15.70
C ASN A 133 -1.90 -34.20 -15.89
N PHE A 134 -2.09 -33.24 -14.99
CA PHE A 134 -1.43 -31.96 -15.04
C PHE A 134 -0.58 -31.74 -13.79
N ARG A 135 0.72 -31.56 -13.97
CA ARG A 135 1.69 -31.37 -12.87
C ARG A 135 2.54 -30.10 -13.04
N GLY A 136 2.55 -29.50 -14.22
CA GLY A 136 3.41 -28.38 -14.62
C GLY A 136 2.86 -27.01 -14.25
N TRP A 137 2.07 -26.89 -13.17
CA TRP A 137 1.40 -25.64 -12.82
C TRP A 137 2.35 -24.47 -12.66
N THR A 138 3.41 -24.68 -11.88
CA THR A 138 4.45 -23.68 -11.65
C THR A 138 5.03 -23.16 -12.95
N ARG A 139 5.42 -24.09 -13.83
CA ARG A 139 6.03 -23.77 -15.13
C ARG A 139 5.11 -22.92 -16.02
N VAL A 140 3.84 -23.31 -16.15
CA VAL A 140 2.87 -22.62 -17.03
C VAL A 140 2.49 -21.27 -16.43
N ALA A 141 2.22 -21.21 -15.13
CA ALA A 141 1.83 -19.99 -14.45
C ALA A 141 2.95 -18.94 -14.46
N ASP A 142 4.20 -19.34 -14.21
CA ASP A 142 5.34 -18.42 -14.22
C ASP A 142 5.63 -17.87 -15.63
N ALA A 143 5.49 -18.68 -16.68
CA ALA A 143 5.65 -18.21 -18.06
C ALA A 143 4.58 -17.19 -18.46
N LEU A 144 3.31 -17.47 -18.13
CA LEU A 144 2.20 -16.54 -18.37
C LEU A 144 2.33 -15.25 -17.55
N ALA A 145 2.86 -15.33 -16.34
CA ALA A 145 3.07 -14.17 -15.48
C ALA A 145 4.18 -13.27 -16.04
N GLY A 146 5.26 -13.86 -16.56
CA GLY A 146 6.30 -13.15 -17.28
C GLY A 146 5.75 -12.40 -18.50
N GLU A 147 4.91 -13.05 -19.30
CA GLU A 147 4.25 -12.41 -20.45
C GLU A 147 3.30 -11.29 -20.01
N ARG A 148 2.51 -11.50 -18.95
CA ARG A 148 1.62 -10.49 -18.38
C ARG A 148 2.39 -9.24 -17.94
N ALA A 149 3.53 -9.41 -17.29
CA ALA A 149 4.38 -8.30 -16.87
C ALA A 149 4.97 -7.53 -18.05
N TRP A 150 5.45 -8.25 -19.09
CA TRP A 150 5.95 -7.62 -20.31
C TRP A 150 4.85 -6.81 -21.02
N ARG A 151 3.65 -7.36 -21.17
CA ARG A 151 2.50 -6.66 -21.78
C ARG A 151 2.08 -5.42 -20.99
N ALA A 152 2.11 -5.49 -19.66
CA ALA A 152 1.83 -4.35 -18.80
C ALA A 152 2.83 -3.20 -19.04
N SER A 153 4.12 -3.53 -19.18
CA SER A 153 5.15 -2.54 -19.50
C SER A 153 5.00 -1.91 -20.88
N ALA A 154 4.52 -2.69 -21.85
CA ALA A 154 4.22 -2.23 -23.20
C ALA A 154 2.89 -1.47 -23.31
N ALA A 155 2.20 -1.23 -22.18
CA ALA A 155 0.89 -0.61 -22.10
C ALA A 155 -0.22 -1.33 -22.92
N ASP A 156 -0.10 -2.65 -23.13
CA ASP A 156 -1.12 -3.47 -23.78
C ASP A 156 -2.19 -3.93 -22.78
N ALA A 157 -3.07 -3.00 -22.40
CA ALA A 157 -4.14 -3.24 -21.44
C ALA A 157 -5.08 -4.40 -21.85
N SER A 158 -5.23 -4.66 -23.15
CA SER A 158 -6.12 -5.71 -23.66
C SER A 158 -5.58 -7.10 -23.37
N SER A 159 -4.27 -7.31 -23.58
CA SER A 159 -3.59 -8.57 -23.28
C SER A 159 -3.48 -8.81 -21.78
N VAL A 160 -3.15 -7.77 -21.01
CA VAL A 160 -3.13 -7.85 -19.53
C VAL A 160 -4.49 -8.28 -18.99
N SER A 161 -5.59 -7.67 -19.46
CA SER A 161 -6.93 -8.05 -19.01
C SER A 161 -7.30 -9.51 -19.32
N ARG A 162 -6.85 -10.05 -20.46
CA ARG A 162 -7.07 -11.48 -20.79
C ARG A 162 -6.26 -12.40 -19.90
N LEU A 163 -5.00 -12.07 -19.65
CA LEU A 163 -4.13 -12.84 -18.76
C LEU A 163 -4.63 -12.78 -17.30
N ASP A 164 -5.09 -11.63 -16.82
CA ASP A 164 -5.70 -11.51 -15.49
C ASP A 164 -6.98 -12.37 -15.37
N ALA A 165 -7.80 -12.46 -16.43
CA ALA A 165 -8.96 -13.36 -16.46
C ALA A 165 -8.56 -14.84 -16.43
N LEU A 166 -7.43 -15.20 -17.03
CA LEU A 166 -6.85 -16.54 -16.94
C LEU A 166 -6.35 -16.81 -15.52
N PHE A 167 -5.56 -15.92 -14.92
CA PHE A 167 -5.08 -16.05 -13.53
C PHE A 167 -6.22 -16.21 -12.52
N ALA A 168 -7.34 -15.51 -12.71
CA ALA A 168 -8.54 -15.71 -11.88
C ALA A 168 -9.08 -17.15 -11.91
N ARG A 169 -8.96 -17.84 -13.06
CA ARG A 169 -9.35 -19.25 -13.18
C ARG A 169 -8.31 -20.18 -12.60
N LEU A 170 -7.04 -19.86 -12.83
CA LEU A 170 -5.94 -20.62 -12.27
C LEU A 170 -6.01 -20.59 -10.72
N ALA A 171 -6.25 -19.44 -10.11
CA ALA A 171 -6.40 -19.32 -8.66
C ALA A 171 -7.47 -20.25 -8.06
N GLY A 172 -8.60 -20.46 -8.75
CA GLY A 172 -9.64 -21.40 -8.31
C GLY A 172 -9.17 -22.87 -8.22
N GLU A 173 -8.06 -23.21 -8.90
CA GLU A 173 -7.44 -24.52 -8.78
C GLU A 173 -6.50 -24.65 -7.56
N LEU A 174 -6.06 -23.53 -6.98
CA LEU A 174 -5.14 -23.47 -5.84
C LEU A 174 -5.85 -23.43 -4.47
N ASP A 175 -7.17 -23.24 -4.44
CA ASP A 175 -7.97 -22.95 -3.23
C ASP A 175 -7.83 -24.01 -2.10
N ASP A 176 -7.41 -25.24 -2.44
CA ASP A 176 -7.23 -26.34 -1.48
C ASP A 176 -5.81 -26.43 -0.86
N ASP A 177 -4.81 -25.71 -1.38
CA ASP A 177 -3.39 -25.89 -1.01
C ASP A 177 -2.55 -24.61 -1.20
N LEU A 178 -2.65 -23.69 -0.24
CA LEU A 178 -1.83 -22.47 -0.19
C LEU A 178 -0.31 -22.77 -0.16
N GLY A 179 0.11 -23.98 0.21
CA GLY A 179 1.51 -24.41 0.17
C GLY A 179 2.10 -24.36 -1.25
N GLN A 180 1.27 -24.46 -2.28
CA GLN A 180 1.71 -24.37 -3.68
C GLN A 180 2.15 -22.95 -4.07
N LEU A 181 1.68 -21.91 -3.38
CA LEU A 181 2.15 -20.53 -3.61
C LEU A 181 3.66 -20.41 -3.37
N ALA A 182 4.20 -21.19 -2.43
CA ALA A 182 5.63 -21.22 -2.16
C ALA A 182 6.46 -21.82 -3.31
N THR A 183 5.84 -22.56 -4.23
CA THR A 183 6.54 -23.12 -5.40
C THR A 183 6.59 -22.17 -6.59
N LEU A 184 5.68 -21.18 -6.64
CA LEU A 184 5.58 -20.18 -7.70
C LEU A 184 6.60 -19.06 -7.51
N GLN A 185 6.96 -18.37 -8.59
CA GLN A 185 7.66 -17.09 -8.48
C GLN A 185 6.81 -16.08 -7.68
N PRO A 186 7.40 -15.18 -6.88
CA PRO A 186 6.65 -14.25 -6.03
C PRO A 186 5.59 -13.41 -6.75
N TYR A 187 5.91 -12.92 -7.95
CA TYR A 187 4.96 -12.13 -8.75
C TYR A 187 3.79 -12.98 -9.26
N THR A 188 4.05 -14.22 -9.71
CA THR A 188 3.01 -15.18 -10.09
C THR A 188 2.11 -15.52 -8.91
N ALA A 189 2.69 -15.77 -7.74
CA ALA A 189 1.95 -16.02 -6.51
C ALA A 189 1.07 -14.82 -6.12
N ALA A 190 1.54 -13.58 -6.32
CA ALA A 190 0.75 -12.38 -6.06
C ALA A 190 -0.47 -12.25 -7.00
N LEU A 191 -0.31 -12.54 -8.29
CA LEU A 191 -1.44 -12.66 -9.24
C LEU A 191 -2.43 -13.74 -8.77
N MET A 192 -1.88 -14.83 -8.22
CA MET A 192 -2.55 -15.87 -7.43
C MET A 192 -3.54 -15.30 -6.40
N VAL A 193 -2.92 -14.70 -5.39
CA VAL A 193 -3.52 -14.22 -4.17
C VAL A 193 -4.63 -13.20 -4.43
N GLN A 194 -4.50 -12.38 -5.47
CA GLN A 194 -5.52 -11.41 -5.88
C GLN A 194 -6.91 -12.04 -6.08
N HIS A 195 -6.97 -13.34 -6.38
CA HIS A 195 -8.21 -14.05 -6.69
C HIS A 195 -8.65 -15.07 -5.63
N LEU A 196 -7.80 -15.36 -4.63
CA LEU A 196 -8.07 -16.36 -3.59
C LEU A 196 -9.01 -15.89 -2.46
N GLN A 197 -9.48 -14.64 -2.48
CA GLN A 197 -10.38 -14.05 -1.48
C GLN A 197 -9.96 -14.32 -0.02
N LEU A 198 -8.65 -14.22 0.25
CA LEU A 198 -8.10 -14.44 1.58
C LEU A 198 -8.70 -13.46 2.59
N ASP A 199 -8.86 -13.91 3.83
CA ASP A 199 -9.19 -13.00 4.92
C ASP A 199 -8.08 -11.95 5.10
N PRO A 200 -8.39 -10.76 5.63
CA PRO A 200 -7.43 -9.65 5.70
C PRO A 200 -6.12 -9.98 6.42
N LEU A 201 -6.14 -10.86 7.43
CA LEU A 201 -4.93 -11.21 8.19
C LEU A 201 -4.07 -12.21 7.41
N ALA A 202 -4.70 -13.23 6.82
CA ALA A 202 -4.00 -14.17 5.94
C ALA A 202 -3.41 -13.46 4.71
N LEU A 203 -4.15 -12.50 4.12
CA LEU A 203 -3.63 -11.67 3.03
C LEU A 203 -2.35 -10.95 3.42
N ALA A 204 -2.31 -10.33 4.61
CA ALA A 204 -1.13 -9.62 5.09
C ALA A 204 0.06 -10.56 5.33
N GLU A 205 -0.16 -11.75 5.90
CA GLU A 205 0.90 -12.74 6.15
C GLU A 205 1.47 -13.34 4.86
N VAL A 206 0.58 -13.70 3.92
CA VAL A 206 1.00 -14.20 2.61
C VAL A 206 1.74 -13.11 1.84
N ALA A 207 1.27 -11.86 1.89
CA ALA A 207 1.93 -10.76 1.22
C ALA A 207 3.33 -10.48 1.77
N ASP A 208 3.48 -10.45 3.11
CA ASP A 208 4.78 -10.25 3.77
C ASP A 208 5.77 -11.36 3.35
N ALA A 209 5.36 -12.63 3.41
CA ALA A 209 6.20 -13.75 3.02
C ALA A 209 6.61 -13.69 1.53
N LEU A 210 5.67 -13.36 0.63
CA LEU A 210 5.94 -13.28 -0.80
C LEU A 210 6.87 -12.11 -1.15
N ILE A 211 6.64 -10.94 -0.55
CA ILE A 211 7.42 -9.74 -0.83
C ILE A 211 8.82 -9.85 -0.21
N LEU A 212 8.93 -10.38 1.01
CA LEU A 212 10.23 -10.65 1.62
C LEU A 212 11.05 -11.61 0.76
N ARG A 213 10.43 -12.71 0.30
CA ARG A 213 11.09 -13.65 -0.61
C ARG A 213 11.50 -12.98 -1.92
N TRP A 214 10.68 -12.10 -2.50
CA TRP A 214 11.06 -11.34 -3.69
C TRP A 214 12.23 -10.38 -3.44
N CYS A 215 12.28 -9.73 -2.27
CA CYS A 215 13.42 -8.88 -1.89
C CYS A 215 14.72 -9.68 -1.74
N ASP A 216 14.67 -10.91 -1.25
CA ASP A 216 15.84 -11.77 -1.05
C ASP A 216 16.24 -12.56 -2.29
N GLU A 217 15.25 -13.02 -3.06
CA GLU A 217 15.38 -13.81 -4.28
C GLU A 217 14.56 -13.15 -5.39
N PRO A 218 15.04 -12.03 -5.95
CA PRO A 218 14.38 -11.35 -7.06
C PRO A 218 14.22 -12.28 -8.27
N TRP A 219 13.21 -12.01 -9.09
CA TRP A 219 12.85 -12.83 -10.26
C TRP A 219 14.10 -13.20 -11.08
N THR A 220 14.44 -14.49 -11.13
CA THR A 220 15.61 -14.99 -11.85
C THR A 220 15.25 -15.38 -13.29
N GLU A 221 16.18 -15.15 -14.23
CA GLU A 221 16.08 -15.35 -15.69
C GLU A 221 15.62 -16.76 -16.16
N ALA A 222 15.42 -17.70 -15.25
CA ALA A 222 15.02 -19.08 -15.56
C ALA A 222 13.59 -19.22 -16.11
N SER A 223 12.79 -18.14 -16.17
CA SER A 223 11.49 -18.10 -16.83
C SER A 223 11.66 -18.01 -18.36
N ILE A 224 11.28 -19.07 -19.08
CA ILE A 224 11.37 -19.20 -20.54
C ILE A 224 10.51 -18.12 -21.25
N GLY A 225 11.07 -17.45 -22.27
CA GLY A 225 10.36 -16.54 -23.18
C GLY A 225 10.89 -15.10 -23.25
N THR A 226 10.16 -14.20 -23.93
CA THR A 226 10.42 -12.74 -24.05
C THR A 226 10.52 -12.02 -22.70
N ALA A 227 9.98 -12.63 -21.63
CA ALA A 227 10.10 -12.18 -20.25
C ALA A 227 11.55 -12.11 -19.73
N SER A 228 12.46 -12.93 -20.27
CA SER A 228 13.89 -12.92 -19.92
C SER A 228 14.56 -11.57 -20.21
N GLN A 229 14.14 -10.86 -21.28
CA GLN A 229 14.68 -9.55 -21.66
C GLN A 229 14.12 -8.40 -20.79
N PHE A 230 13.05 -8.62 -20.05
CA PHE A 230 12.38 -7.59 -19.23
C PHE A 230 12.83 -7.60 -17.77
N ALA A 231 13.24 -8.77 -17.26
CA ALA A 231 13.78 -8.93 -15.90
C ALA A 231 15.01 -8.03 -15.62
N GLU A 232 15.76 -7.64 -16.66
CA GLU A 232 16.91 -6.74 -16.55
C GLU A 232 16.56 -5.26 -16.27
N ARG A 233 15.32 -4.80 -16.54
CA ARG A 233 15.01 -3.35 -16.56
C ARG A 233 13.97 -2.86 -15.55
N SER A 234 12.97 -3.65 -15.16
CA SER A 234 11.88 -3.18 -14.28
C SER A 234 11.17 -4.32 -13.53
N GLN A 235 11.94 -5.32 -13.06
CA GLN A 235 11.49 -6.59 -12.47
C GLN A 235 10.02 -6.62 -11.98
N PRO A 236 9.19 -7.56 -12.46
CA PRO A 236 7.79 -7.67 -12.05
C PRO A 236 7.67 -7.78 -10.53
N ASN A 237 6.87 -6.88 -9.95
CA ASN A 237 6.89 -6.64 -8.51
C ASN A 237 5.57 -7.10 -7.85
N PRO A 238 5.62 -8.06 -6.91
CA PRO A 238 4.42 -8.54 -6.21
C PRO A 238 3.73 -7.46 -5.38
N ALA A 239 4.45 -6.48 -4.84
CA ALA A 239 3.84 -5.44 -4.00
C ALA A 239 2.85 -4.57 -4.78
N ASP A 240 3.12 -4.28 -6.06
CA ASP A 240 2.23 -3.46 -6.88
C ASP A 240 0.88 -4.15 -7.16
N ILE A 241 0.81 -5.47 -6.98
CA ILE A 241 -0.43 -6.27 -7.05
C ILE A 241 -1.10 -6.35 -5.67
N LEU A 242 -0.32 -6.58 -4.61
CA LEU A 242 -0.83 -6.89 -3.28
C LEU A 242 -1.18 -5.64 -2.47
N PHE A 243 -0.44 -4.54 -2.61
CA PHE A 243 -0.68 -3.30 -1.87
C PHE A 243 -2.05 -2.68 -2.15
N PRO A 244 -2.57 -2.66 -3.40
CA PRO A 244 -3.94 -2.24 -3.64
C PRO A 244 -4.97 -3.04 -2.83
N LEU A 245 -4.75 -4.34 -2.62
CA LEU A 245 -5.65 -5.20 -1.83
C LEU A 245 -5.53 -4.90 -0.34
N ILE A 246 -4.30 -4.78 0.17
CA ILE A 246 -4.01 -4.46 1.58
C ILE A 246 -4.55 -3.06 1.94
N ALA A 247 -4.38 -2.08 1.06
CA ALA A 247 -4.77 -0.69 1.29
C ALA A 247 -6.29 -0.45 1.34
N VAL A 248 -7.10 -1.46 1.00
CA VAL A 248 -8.58 -1.41 1.07
C VAL A 248 -9.09 -1.85 2.43
N ASP A 249 -8.38 -2.72 3.15
CA ASP A 249 -8.82 -3.25 4.45
C ASP A 249 -7.86 -2.84 5.58
N ARG A 250 -8.39 -2.15 6.60
CA ARG A 250 -7.60 -1.67 7.74
C ARG A 250 -6.94 -2.79 8.53
N ARG A 251 -7.59 -3.94 8.68
CA ARG A 251 -7.03 -5.09 9.43
C ARG A 251 -5.85 -5.69 8.68
N ALA A 252 -5.94 -5.76 7.35
CA ALA A 252 -4.80 -6.15 6.51
C ALA A 252 -3.66 -5.14 6.63
N ALA A 253 -3.95 -3.84 6.48
CA ALA A 253 -2.94 -2.78 6.60
C ALA A 253 -2.23 -2.81 7.96
N LEU A 254 -2.98 -2.89 9.06
CA LEU A 254 -2.43 -2.97 10.42
C LEU A 254 -1.53 -4.20 10.59
N ARG A 255 -2.01 -5.38 10.15
CA ARG A 255 -1.23 -6.62 10.26
C ARG A 255 0.04 -6.56 9.40
N TYR A 256 -0.05 -6.05 8.18
CA TYR A 256 1.07 -5.93 7.26
C TYR A 256 2.14 -4.98 7.80
N VAL A 257 1.76 -3.78 8.28
CA VAL A 257 2.72 -2.83 8.87
C VAL A 257 3.40 -3.41 10.12
N ALA A 258 2.67 -4.19 10.91
CA ALA A 258 3.25 -4.86 12.08
C ALA A 258 4.33 -5.89 11.68
N LEU A 259 4.13 -6.63 10.58
CA LEU A 259 5.11 -7.57 10.04
C LEU A 259 6.30 -6.82 9.42
N ALA A 260 6.01 -5.82 8.57
CA ALA A 260 6.98 -4.99 7.89
C ALA A 260 7.87 -4.19 8.86
N GLY A 261 7.44 -3.94 10.11
CA GLY A 261 8.28 -3.32 11.15
C GLY A 261 9.60 -4.07 11.39
N THR A 262 9.67 -5.38 11.08
CA THR A 262 10.92 -6.17 11.15
C THR A 262 11.75 -6.10 9.88
N HIS A 263 11.13 -5.84 8.73
CA HIS A 263 11.77 -5.73 7.42
C HIS A 263 11.19 -4.56 6.61
N PRO A 264 11.44 -3.28 7.00
CA PRO A 264 10.76 -2.12 6.39
C PRO A 264 10.97 -1.97 4.87
N ARG A 265 12.04 -2.55 4.34
CA ARG A 265 12.30 -2.66 2.88
C ARG A 265 11.14 -3.31 2.11
N THR A 266 10.41 -4.25 2.73
CA THR A 266 9.23 -4.92 2.13
C THR A 266 8.06 -3.97 1.89
N LEU A 267 8.07 -2.80 2.54
CA LEU A 267 7.03 -1.79 2.40
C LEU A 267 7.47 -0.66 1.47
N PHE A 268 8.71 -0.18 1.61
CA PHE A 268 9.16 1.04 0.92
C PHE A 268 10.07 0.80 -0.29
N ALA A 269 10.93 -0.24 -0.25
CA ALA A 269 11.81 -0.56 -1.38
C ALA A 269 11.14 -1.54 -2.37
N ALA A 270 10.12 -2.25 -1.89
CA ALA A 270 9.49 -3.30 -2.65
C ALA A 270 8.35 -2.86 -3.55
N THR A 271 8.10 -1.57 -3.82
CA THR A 271 7.01 -1.13 -4.73
C THR A 271 7.51 -0.06 -5.70
N THR A 272 6.94 -0.02 -6.91
CA THR A 272 7.15 1.11 -7.85
C THR A 272 6.18 2.27 -7.62
N GLN A 273 5.20 2.08 -6.72
CA GLN A 273 4.12 3.01 -6.40
C GLN A 273 4.17 3.41 -4.91
N PRO A 274 5.09 4.31 -4.50
CA PRO A 274 5.31 4.65 -3.09
C PRO A 274 4.04 5.17 -2.40
N GLN A 275 3.12 5.80 -3.13
CA GLN A 275 1.87 6.31 -2.56
C GLN A 275 0.99 5.18 -1.99
N LEU A 276 1.06 3.95 -2.51
CA LEU A 276 0.34 2.80 -1.96
C LEU A 276 0.91 2.37 -0.62
N ALA A 277 2.23 2.30 -0.49
CA ALA A 277 2.91 2.01 0.77
C ALA A 277 2.57 3.06 1.84
N HIS A 278 2.63 4.35 1.47
CA HIS A 278 2.24 5.45 2.34
C HIS A 278 0.80 5.30 2.84
N ARG A 279 -0.14 5.02 1.93
CA ARG A 279 -1.56 4.81 2.28
C ARG A 279 -1.75 3.64 3.24
N ILE A 280 -1.02 2.54 3.08
CA ILE A 280 -1.07 1.39 3.98
C ILE A 280 -0.67 1.82 5.40
N VAL A 281 0.45 2.53 5.55
CA VAL A 281 0.90 3.02 6.86
C VAL A 281 -0.10 3.98 7.48
N LEU A 282 -0.52 5.00 6.74
CA LEU A 282 -1.49 5.99 7.23
C LEU A 282 -2.81 5.33 7.66
N THR A 283 -3.26 4.30 6.96
CA THR A 283 -4.45 3.52 7.33
C THR A 283 -4.21 2.67 8.58
N ALA A 284 -3.01 2.09 8.71
CA ALA A 284 -2.62 1.24 9.84
C ALA A 284 -2.36 2.03 11.14
N THR A 285 -2.09 3.34 11.04
CA THR A 285 -1.72 4.22 12.16
C THR A 285 -2.72 5.35 12.37
N ASP A 286 -3.95 5.19 11.87
CA ASP A 286 -5.02 6.19 12.02
C ASP A 286 -5.44 6.34 13.49
N PRO A 287 -5.32 7.54 14.10
CA PRO A 287 -5.68 7.78 15.50
C PRO A 287 -7.16 7.56 15.81
N ALA A 288 -8.06 7.59 14.82
CA ALA A 288 -9.48 7.29 15.03
C ALA A 288 -9.74 5.82 15.38
N HIS A 289 -8.77 4.93 15.11
CA HIS A 289 -8.96 3.48 15.16
C HIS A 289 -7.85 2.72 15.89
N VAL A 290 -6.76 3.39 16.23
CA VAL A 290 -5.56 2.77 16.77
C VAL A 290 -5.17 3.46 18.08
N SER A 291 -4.75 2.67 19.08
CA SER A 291 -4.28 3.21 20.35
C SER A 291 -2.86 3.77 20.24
N VAL A 292 -2.51 4.71 21.12
CA VAL A 292 -1.16 5.31 21.23
C VAL A 292 -0.06 4.24 21.25
N ALA A 293 -0.23 3.22 22.10
CA ALA A 293 0.74 2.13 22.23
C ALA A 293 0.88 1.28 20.95
N THR A 294 -0.20 1.12 20.20
CA THR A 294 -0.15 0.36 18.93
C THR A 294 0.50 1.20 17.83
N ALA A 295 0.17 2.49 17.73
CA ALA A 295 0.83 3.41 16.80
C ALA A 295 2.34 3.46 17.04
N GLY A 296 2.78 3.53 18.30
CA GLY A 296 4.21 3.50 18.64
C GLY A 296 4.92 2.23 18.18
N ARG A 297 4.31 1.05 18.40
CA ARG A 297 4.86 -0.23 17.92
C ARG A 297 4.98 -0.32 16.40
N LEU A 298 4.12 0.37 15.66
CA LEU A 298 4.11 0.37 14.19
C LEU A 298 5.04 1.43 13.61
N LEU A 299 5.00 2.66 14.12
CA LEU A 299 5.71 3.81 13.55
C LEU A 299 7.19 3.85 13.96
N VAL A 300 7.54 3.54 15.21
CA VAL A 300 8.92 3.68 15.69
C VAL A 300 9.91 2.87 14.86
N PRO A 301 9.67 1.57 14.55
CA PRO A 301 10.59 0.81 13.70
C PRO A 301 10.77 1.40 12.30
N LEU A 302 9.70 1.95 11.71
CA LEU A 302 9.77 2.59 10.40
C LEU A 302 10.56 3.90 10.44
N LEU A 303 10.33 4.73 11.46
CA LEU A 303 11.08 5.97 11.67
C LEU A 303 12.56 5.69 11.91
N ASP A 304 12.90 4.63 12.65
CA ASP A 304 14.28 4.20 12.84
C ASP A 304 14.93 3.74 11.54
N TRP A 305 14.19 3.06 10.67
CA TRP A 305 14.70 2.67 9.35
C TRP A 305 15.02 3.89 8.49
N PHE A 306 14.12 4.87 8.40
CA PHE A 306 14.39 6.13 7.69
C PHE A 306 15.58 6.90 8.30
N ARG A 307 15.70 6.90 9.63
CA ARG A 307 16.81 7.55 10.35
C ARG A 307 18.15 6.86 10.08
N ALA A 308 18.18 5.53 10.06
CA ALA A 308 19.41 4.76 9.82
C ALA A 308 19.99 5.09 8.44
N GLY A 309 19.15 5.49 7.49
CA GLY A 309 19.56 5.74 6.10
C GLY A 309 20.06 4.48 5.41
N ASP A 310 19.76 3.30 5.99
CA ASP A 310 20.10 1.98 5.47
C ASP A 310 19.33 1.81 4.15
N ASP A 311 20.09 1.86 3.05
CA ASP A 311 19.64 1.78 1.67
C ASP A 311 18.56 2.79 1.29
N ARG A 312 19.01 4.01 0.92
CA ARG A 312 18.29 4.85 -0.04
C ARG A 312 18.10 4.04 -1.34
N CYS A 313 17.00 3.31 -1.39
CA CYS A 313 16.37 2.68 -2.55
C CYS A 313 17.31 2.43 -3.73
N VAL A 314 18.11 1.36 -3.69
CA VAL A 314 18.77 0.86 -4.90
C VAL A 314 17.67 0.34 -5.83
N GLY A 315 17.21 1.20 -6.75
CA GLY A 315 16.51 0.77 -7.97
C GLY A 315 15.09 1.31 -8.21
N THR A 316 14.42 1.92 -7.24
CA THR A 316 13.05 2.45 -7.42
C THR A 316 13.02 3.95 -7.16
N VAL A 317 12.48 4.68 -8.14
CA VAL A 317 12.34 6.14 -8.23
C VAL A 317 11.37 6.65 -7.16
N VAL A 318 11.75 6.61 -5.89
CA VAL A 318 11.11 7.45 -4.88
C VAL A 318 11.87 8.76 -4.92
N ASP A 319 11.26 9.79 -5.50
CA ASP A 319 11.76 11.16 -5.38
C ASP A 319 12.05 11.45 -3.91
N ASP A 320 13.25 11.95 -3.60
CA ASP A 320 13.71 12.24 -2.23
C ASP A 320 12.74 13.18 -1.47
N GLU A 321 11.85 13.90 -2.16
CA GLU A 321 10.85 14.77 -1.52
C GLU A 321 9.59 14.02 -1.02
N GLN A 322 9.26 12.84 -1.57
CA GLN A 322 7.99 12.17 -1.28
C GLN A 322 7.97 11.47 0.09
N TRP A 323 9.10 10.93 0.54
CA TRP A 323 9.18 10.27 1.86
C TRP A 323 9.08 11.29 3.01
N ALA A 324 9.66 12.47 2.83
CA ALA A 324 9.61 13.58 3.78
C ALA A 324 8.16 14.02 4.06
N LEU A 325 7.38 14.23 3.00
CA LEU A 325 5.95 14.56 3.10
C LEU A 325 5.14 13.44 3.75
N PHE A 326 5.45 12.19 3.44
CA PHE A 326 4.82 11.03 4.05
C PHE A 326 5.10 10.93 5.56
N LEU A 327 6.34 11.12 6.00
CA LEU A 327 6.68 11.08 7.42
C LEU A 327 5.96 12.17 8.21
N ALA A 328 5.83 13.37 7.64
CA ALA A 328 5.00 14.43 8.23
C ALA A 328 3.55 13.96 8.39
N ASP A 329 2.94 13.40 7.34
CA ASP A 329 1.56 12.91 7.36
C ASP A 329 1.35 11.78 8.39
N ALA A 330 2.32 10.87 8.50
CA ALA A 330 2.25 9.73 9.40
C ALA A 330 2.41 10.13 10.87
N VAL A 331 3.28 11.11 11.15
CA VAL A 331 3.60 11.51 12.53
C VAL A 331 2.73 12.66 13.02
N ALA A 332 2.16 13.50 12.16
CA ALA A 332 1.33 14.65 12.55
C ALA A 332 0.36 14.39 13.73
N PRO A 333 -0.48 13.34 13.71
CA PRO A 333 -1.40 13.06 14.83
C PRO A 333 -0.71 12.54 16.11
N TRP A 334 0.54 12.10 16.00
CA TRP A 334 1.32 11.45 17.07
C TRP A 334 2.54 12.26 17.53
N THR A 335 2.68 13.50 17.07
CA THR A 335 3.85 14.33 17.40
C THR A 335 4.02 14.54 18.91
N TRP A 336 2.94 14.54 19.69
CA TRP A 336 2.95 14.62 21.15
C TRP A 336 3.80 13.52 21.79
N GLN A 337 3.70 12.28 21.27
CA GLN A 337 4.43 11.13 21.80
C GLN A 337 5.95 11.20 21.57
N LEU A 338 6.40 12.07 20.67
CA LEU A 338 7.81 12.38 20.47
C LEU A 338 8.33 13.45 21.43
N GLY A 339 7.47 14.02 22.29
CA GLY A 339 7.87 14.99 23.31
C GLY A 339 8.82 14.37 24.35
N PRO A 340 9.82 15.12 24.84
CA PRO A 340 10.93 14.59 25.65
C PRO A 340 10.53 14.05 27.03
N LEU A 341 9.33 14.40 27.50
CA LEU A 341 8.76 13.94 28.78
C LEU A 341 7.62 12.94 28.59
N ASN A 342 7.24 12.64 27.33
CA ASN A 342 6.23 11.61 27.07
C ASN A 342 6.90 10.23 27.04
N HIS A 343 6.32 9.26 27.74
CA HIS A 343 6.86 7.90 27.85
C HIS A 343 5.94 6.83 27.26
N ASP A 344 4.86 7.21 26.57
CA ASP A 344 3.86 6.28 26.06
C ASP A 344 4.44 5.29 25.04
N TRP A 345 5.42 5.74 24.25
CA TRP A 345 6.16 4.93 23.28
C TRP A 345 7.43 4.29 23.85
N GLN A 346 7.71 4.49 25.15
CA GLN A 346 8.87 3.91 25.84
C GLN A 346 10.22 4.26 25.19
N LEU A 347 10.29 5.40 24.51
CA LEU A 347 11.51 5.92 23.90
C LEU A 347 12.41 6.56 24.95
N THR A 348 13.72 6.45 24.76
CA THR A 348 14.67 7.25 25.55
C THR A 348 14.66 8.70 25.07
N PRO A 349 15.02 9.68 25.93
CA PRO A 349 15.09 11.08 25.51
C PRO A 349 16.01 11.28 24.29
N ASP A 350 17.15 10.58 24.25
CA ASP A 350 18.07 10.63 23.10
C ASP A 350 17.43 10.13 21.81
N HIS A 351 16.64 9.06 21.88
CA HIS A 351 15.95 8.50 20.74
C HIS A 351 14.85 9.45 20.24
N GLN A 352 14.06 10.04 21.13
CA GLN A 352 13.06 11.06 20.79
C GLN A 352 13.68 12.25 20.06
N ARG A 353 14.82 12.76 20.56
CA ARG A 353 15.58 13.84 19.90
C ARG A 353 15.98 13.47 18.48
N GLN A 354 16.47 12.25 18.29
CA GLN A 354 16.89 11.78 16.98
C GLN A 354 15.72 11.65 15.99
N LEU A 355 14.55 11.14 16.44
CA LEU A 355 13.36 11.04 15.60
C LEU A 355 12.81 12.41 15.23
N VAL A 356 12.84 13.37 16.16
CA VAL A 356 12.42 14.74 15.91
C VAL A 356 13.40 15.46 14.98
N ALA A 357 14.70 15.19 15.12
CA ALA A 357 15.72 15.68 14.20
C ALA A 357 15.57 15.13 12.78
N LEU A 358 15.11 13.87 12.63
CA LEU A 358 14.73 13.29 11.34
C LEU A 358 13.57 14.07 10.70
N LEU A 359 12.51 14.38 11.46
CA LEU A 359 11.38 15.17 10.93
C LEU A 359 11.78 16.59 10.57
N ALA A 360 12.80 17.12 11.25
CA ALA A 360 13.40 18.40 10.96
C ALA A 360 14.39 18.35 9.78
N GLN A 361 14.72 17.17 9.26
CA GLN A 361 15.83 17.01 8.34
C GLN A 361 15.58 17.69 7.00
N GLU A 362 14.35 17.60 6.51
CA GLU A 362 13.90 18.13 5.23
C GLU A 362 12.90 19.28 5.45
N ASP A 363 13.11 20.39 4.75
CA ASP A 363 12.23 21.57 4.84
C ASP A 363 10.78 21.22 4.47
N ALA A 364 10.59 20.31 3.50
CA ALA A 364 9.28 19.86 3.06
C ALA A 364 8.48 19.18 4.18
N THR A 365 9.14 18.43 5.07
CA THR A 365 8.49 17.77 6.22
C THR A 365 7.93 18.81 7.19
N LEU A 366 8.71 19.83 7.52
CA LEU A 366 8.30 20.91 8.41
C LEU A 366 7.16 21.73 7.80
N ASP A 367 7.27 22.11 6.53
CA ASP A 367 6.23 22.84 5.81
C ASP A 367 4.92 22.04 5.81
N ARG A 368 5.00 20.71 5.64
CA ARG A 368 3.85 19.82 5.66
C ARG A 368 3.23 19.69 7.05
N LEU A 369 4.03 19.59 8.11
CA LEU A 369 3.53 19.59 9.50
C LEU A 369 2.81 20.90 9.84
N VAL A 370 3.31 22.05 9.37
CA VAL A 370 2.64 23.34 9.53
C VAL A 370 1.29 23.37 8.79
N GLN A 371 1.22 22.83 7.58
CA GLN A 371 -0.06 22.68 6.85
C GLN A 371 -1.05 21.76 7.58
N GLN A 372 -0.56 20.85 8.42
CA GLN A 372 -1.35 19.89 9.20
C GLN A 372 -1.53 20.29 10.67
N ILE A 373 -1.40 21.59 10.98
CA ILE A 373 -1.52 22.11 12.34
C ILE A 373 -2.81 21.68 13.05
N ASP A 374 -3.91 21.55 12.33
CA ASP A 374 -5.19 21.08 12.88
C ASP A 374 -5.15 19.61 13.31
N THR A 375 -4.49 18.75 12.52
CA THR A 375 -4.27 17.34 12.87
C THR A 375 -3.36 17.21 14.10
N VAL A 376 -2.26 17.98 14.13
CA VAL A 376 -1.36 18.05 15.28
C VAL A 376 -2.11 18.48 16.54
N ARG A 377 -2.92 19.55 16.43
CA ARG A 377 -3.76 20.05 17.52
C ARG A 377 -4.73 18.99 18.03
N GLN A 378 -5.43 18.29 17.14
CA GLN A 378 -6.39 17.25 17.51
C GLN A 378 -5.70 16.09 18.23
N GLY A 379 -4.55 15.62 17.73
CA GLY A 379 -3.74 14.59 18.38
C GLY A 379 -3.28 15.00 19.78
N LEU A 380 -2.79 16.23 19.92
CA LEU A 380 -2.36 16.78 21.20
C LEU A 380 -3.51 16.80 22.22
N LEU A 381 -4.68 17.31 21.84
CA LEU A 381 -5.85 17.35 22.72
C LEU A 381 -6.41 15.96 23.05
N ALA A 382 -6.26 14.99 22.15
CA ALA A 382 -6.72 13.62 22.37
C ALA A 382 -5.83 12.84 23.34
N HIS A 383 -4.55 13.21 23.46
CA HIS A 383 -3.55 12.43 24.19
C HIS A 383 -2.94 13.14 25.40
N ALA A 384 -3.01 14.47 25.45
CA ALA A 384 -2.55 15.22 26.61
C ALA A 384 -3.59 15.13 27.74
N ALA A 385 -3.30 14.31 28.76
CA ALA A 385 -4.16 14.11 29.91
C ALA A 385 -3.34 13.94 31.19
N GLY A 386 -3.94 14.31 32.32
CA GLY A 386 -3.33 14.13 33.65
C GLY A 386 -2.62 15.36 34.19
N SER A 387 -2.05 15.22 35.38
CA SER A 387 -1.47 16.33 36.15
C SER A 387 -0.14 16.85 35.60
N THR A 388 0.55 16.07 34.76
CA THR A 388 1.85 16.41 34.16
C THR A 388 1.73 17.01 32.75
N ALA A 389 0.52 17.06 32.18
CA ALA A 389 0.30 17.47 30.79
C ALA A 389 0.86 18.86 30.46
N LEU A 390 0.80 19.82 31.40
CA LEU A 390 1.36 21.16 31.20
C LEU A 390 2.89 21.18 31.17
N GLU A 391 3.55 20.34 31.98
CA GLU A 391 5.01 20.21 31.98
C GLU A 391 5.48 19.55 30.69
N GLU A 392 4.84 18.45 30.31
CA GLU A 392 5.08 17.74 29.05
C GLU A 392 4.87 18.67 27.85
N PHE A 393 3.84 19.53 27.91
CA PHE A 393 3.51 20.48 26.85
C PHE A 393 4.56 21.58 26.72
N GLY A 394 5.00 22.16 27.83
CA GLY A 394 6.10 23.12 27.83
C GLY A 394 7.39 22.53 27.24
N ALA A 395 7.71 21.29 27.60
CA ALA A 395 8.90 20.60 27.10
C ALA A 395 8.79 20.24 25.60
N TYR A 396 7.61 19.80 25.15
CA TYR A 396 7.30 19.56 23.73
C TYR A 396 7.43 20.83 22.88
N LEU A 397 6.86 21.95 23.32
CA LEU A 397 7.03 23.24 22.65
C LEU A 397 8.50 23.66 22.57
N GLY A 398 9.25 23.51 23.67
CA GLY A 398 10.68 23.82 23.70
C GLY A 398 11.49 23.00 22.68
N MET A 399 11.16 21.72 22.52
CA MET A 399 11.79 20.83 21.54
C MET A 399 11.49 21.25 20.09
N LEU A 400 10.22 21.46 19.74
CA LEU A 400 9.84 21.93 18.40
C LEU A 400 10.49 23.27 18.05
N GLN A 401 10.64 24.12 19.05
CA GLN A 401 11.29 25.40 18.89
C GLN A 401 12.79 25.26 18.61
N GLN A 402 13.49 24.38 19.31
CA GLN A 402 14.91 24.12 19.06
C GLN A 402 15.12 23.62 17.63
N VAL A 403 14.26 22.72 17.16
CA VAL A 403 14.23 22.25 15.78
C VAL A 403 14.08 23.40 14.78
N ILE A 404 13.12 24.30 15.00
CA ILE A 404 12.89 25.46 14.12
C ILE A 404 14.10 26.40 14.13
N VAL A 405 14.72 26.61 15.31
CA VAL A 405 15.90 27.49 15.46
C VAL A 405 17.12 26.92 14.76
N ASP A 406 17.41 25.63 14.91
CA ASP A 406 18.57 24.98 14.27
C ASP A 406 18.47 25.02 12.74
N ARG A 407 17.26 25.14 12.18
CA ARG A 407 16.98 25.21 10.73
C ARG A 407 16.91 26.63 10.14
N ARG A 408 17.02 27.69 10.96
CA ARG A 408 16.91 29.12 10.54
C ARG A 408 17.98 29.62 9.54
N LEU A 409 18.81 28.77 8.93
CA LEU A 409 19.93 29.19 8.09
C LEU A 409 19.60 29.47 6.61
N THR A 410 18.35 29.28 6.13
CA THR A 410 18.09 29.34 4.66
C THR A 410 16.86 30.12 4.16
N ASP A 411 15.75 30.31 4.90
CA ASP A 411 14.56 31.05 4.39
C ASP A 411 13.71 31.76 5.47
N ALA A 412 13.53 33.08 5.34
CA ALA A 412 12.78 33.93 6.27
C ALA A 412 11.25 33.73 6.23
N ARG A 413 10.67 33.36 5.08
CA ARG A 413 9.20 33.14 4.99
C ARG A 413 8.78 31.86 5.70
N ARG A 414 9.62 30.82 5.64
CA ARG A 414 9.37 29.52 6.28
C ARG A 414 9.50 29.59 7.79
N ALA A 415 10.44 30.38 8.30
CA ALA A 415 10.54 30.68 9.72
C ALA A 415 9.22 31.25 10.26
N ALA A 416 8.58 32.19 9.56
CA ALA A 416 7.30 32.75 9.97
C ALA A 416 6.17 31.69 10.08
N ALA A 417 6.14 30.71 9.18
CA ALA A 417 5.16 29.62 9.22
C ALA A 417 5.37 28.71 10.44
N GLY A 418 6.62 28.28 10.71
CA GLY A 418 6.96 27.47 11.89
C GLY A 418 6.64 28.17 13.21
N TRP A 419 6.94 29.47 13.33
CA TRP A 419 6.59 30.25 14.52
C TRP A 419 5.08 30.47 14.66
N SER A 420 4.36 30.63 13.54
CA SER A 420 2.89 30.72 13.56
C SER A 420 2.28 29.41 14.08
N MET A 421 2.83 28.26 13.68
CA MET A 421 2.48 26.95 14.21
C MET A 421 2.75 26.86 15.72
N LEU A 422 3.94 27.24 16.19
CA LEU A 422 4.28 27.21 17.62
C LEU A 422 3.33 28.09 18.46
N ILE A 423 3.01 29.29 17.98
CA ILE A 423 2.06 30.20 18.65
C ILE A 423 0.65 29.62 18.63
N GLY A 424 0.23 29.01 17.52
CA GLY A 424 -1.04 28.30 17.41
C GLY A 424 -1.15 27.13 18.40
N LEU A 425 -0.08 26.35 18.56
CA LEU A 425 -0.01 25.28 19.56
C LEU A 425 -0.02 25.85 20.99
N ALA A 426 0.76 26.90 21.26
CA ALA A 426 0.82 27.56 22.56
C ALA A 426 -0.57 28.02 23.06
N GLY A 427 -1.44 28.46 22.15
CA GLY A 427 -2.83 28.81 22.47
C GLY A 427 -3.69 27.65 23.00
N LEU A 428 -3.25 26.39 22.85
CA LEU A 428 -3.95 25.19 23.32
C LEU A 428 -3.71 24.88 24.80
N ALA A 429 -2.74 25.53 25.44
CA ALA A 429 -2.35 25.24 26.82
C ALA A 429 -3.55 25.33 27.80
N GLY A 430 -4.51 26.21 27.54
CA GLY A 430 -5.73 26.34 28.34
C GLY A 430 -6.66 25.11 28.29
N GLY A 431 -6.63 24.33 27.21
CA GLY A 431 -7.41 23.09 27.08
C GLY A 431 -6.84 21.90 27.86
N LEU A 432 -5.60 22.02 28.36
CA LEU A 432 -4.93 20.97 29.14
C LEU A 432 -5.27 21.03 30.64
N ILE A 433 -6.04 22.04 31.04
CA ILE A 433 -6.45 22.26 32.43
C ILE A 433 -7.70 21.41 32.73
N PRO A 434 -7.74 20.65 33.84
CA PRO A 434 -8.93 19.88 34.22
C PRO A 434 -10.20 20.75 34.31
N GLY A 435 -11.19 20.48 33.46
CA GLY A 435 -12.44 21.25 33.39
C GLY A 435 -12.33 22.59 32.65
N GLY A 436 -11.19 22.88 32.02
CA GLY A 436 -11.00 24.03 31.14
C GLY A 436 -11.79 23.88 29.84
N LEU A 437 -12.41 24.97 29.38
CA LEU A 437 -12.95 25.02 28.01
C LEU A 437 -11.75 25.06 27.05
N ALA A 438 -11.80 24.29 25.96
CA ALA A 438 -10.88 24.45 24.84
C ALA A 438 -11.16 25.79 24.16
N VAL A 439 -10.62 26.88 24.72
CA VAL A 439 -10.77 28.21 24.16
C VAL A 439 -9.78 28.33 23.00
N SER A 440 -10.28 28.44 21.77
CA SER A 440 -9.49 28.93 20.64
C SER A 440 -9.17 30.41 20.89
N LEU A 441 -8.15 30.69 21.70
CA LEU A 441 -7.55 32.01 21.75
C LEU A 441 -6.87 32.23 20.39
N VAL A 442 -7.55 33.00 19.53
CA VAL A 442 -6.93 33.55 18.32
C VAL A 442 -5.89 34.56 18.79
N VAL A 443 -4.68 34.08 19.07
CA VAL A 443 -3.57 34.95 19.43
C VAL A 443 -3.11 35.66 18.15
N GLY A 444 -3.72 36.82 17.88
CA GLY A 444 -3.32 37.73 16.79
C GLY A 444 -1.90 38.29 16.89
N VAL A 445 -1.13 37.90 17.91
CA VAL A 445 0.24 38.35 18.19
C VAL A 445 1.25 37.77 17.18
N GLY A 446 1.00 36.57 16.64
CA GLY A 446 1.96 35.89 15.76
C GLY A 446 2.29 36.65 14.48
N VAL A 447 1.30 37.26 13.83
CA VAL A 447 1.50 37.91 12.52
C VAL A 447 2.26 39.25 12.65
N GLY A 448 2.04 40.00 13.73
CA GLY A 448 2.69 41.29 13.95
C GLY A 448 4.17 41.17 14.38
N VAL A 449 4.48 40.18 15.21
CA VAL A 449 5.85 39.93 15.72
C VAL A 449 6.75 39.30 14.65
N LEU A 450 6.19 38.46 13.77
CA LEU A 450 6.95 37.79 12.71
C LEU A 450 7.28 38.71 11.54
N GLY A 451 6.48 39.76 11.29
CA GLY A 451 6.79 40.77 10.27
C GLY A 451 8.08 41.54 10.53
N SER A 452 8.51 41.64 11.80
CA SER A 452 9.71 42.38 12.23
C SER A 452 10.99 41.54 12.31
N LEU A 453 10.91 40.21 12.23
CA LEU A 453 12.08 39.32 12.36
C LEU A 453 12.67 39.02 10.98
N HIS A 454 13.42 39.98 10.42
CA HIS A 454 14.30 39.75 9.27
C HIS A 454 15.76 39.91 9.72
N PRO A 455 16.49 38.83 10.07
CA PRO A 455 17.87 38.94 10.52
C PRO A 455 18.82 39.13 9.33
N ARG A 456 19.77 40.07 9.49
CA ARG A 456 21.00 40.17 8.69
C ARG A 456 22.18 39.75 9.58
N GLY A 457 22.45 38.44 9.71
CA GLY A 457 23.63 37.90 10.42
C GLY A 457 23.33 36.88 11.53
N THR A 458 24.36 36.15 11.98
CA THR A 458 24.27 35.00 12.91
C THR A 458 23.95 35.40 14.35
N ASP A 459 24.55 36.48 14.87
CA ASP A 459 24.29 36.95 16.24
C ASP A 459 22.88 37.54 16.40
N LEU A 460 22.39 38.21 15.35
CA LEU A 460 21.01 38.70 15.26
C LEU A 460 20.01 37.54 15.19
N ALA A 461 20.30 36.49 14.43
CA ALA A 461 19.44 35.31 14.34
C ALA A 461 19.27 34.57 15.69
N ARG A 462 20.32 34.55 16.52
CA ARG A 462 20.28 33.99 17.88
C ARG A 462 19.46 34.87 18.83
N HIS A 463 19.66 36.18 18.79
CA HIS A 463 18.85 37.13 19.58
C HIS A 463 17.35 37.02 19.21
N ASP A 464 17.06 36.93 17.91
CA ASP A 464 15.70 36.74 17.38
C ASP A 464 15.10 35.38 17.75
N ALA A 465 15.93 34.37 18.02
CA ALA A 465 15.49 33.04 18.45
C ALA A 465 15.17 33.01 19.94
N GLU A 466 16.03 33.62 20.76
CA GLU A 466 15.80 33.81 22.19
C GLU A 466 14.57 34.69 22.43
N PHE A 467 14.38 35.73 21.63
CA PHE A 467 13.17 36.55 21.67
C PHE A 467 11.91 35.75 21.32
N ALA A 468 11.94 35.00 20.21
CA ALA A 468 10.80 34.22 19.77
C ALA A 468 10.47 33.07 20.74
N LYS A 469 11.49 32.50 21.39
CA LYS A 469 11.35 31.57 22.52
C LYS A 469 10.53 32.20 23.63
N GLU A 470 11.02 33.32 24.14
CA GLU A 470 10.41 34.03 25.25
C GLU A 470 8.97 34.41 24.91
N ALA A 471 8.73 34.94 23.70
CA ALA A 471 7.39 35.31 23.23
C ALA A 471 6.43 34.11 23.14
N THR A 472 6.88 32.96 22.64
CA THR A 472 6.04 31.76 22.49
C THR A 472 5.64 31.19 23.84
N LEU A 473 6.59 31.04 24.76
CA LEU A 473 6.33 30.53 26.11
C LEU A 473 5.46 31.48 26.94
N THR A 474 5.71 32.79 26.82
CA THR A 474 4.89 33.82 27.47
C THR A 474 3.46 33.78 26.92
N THR A 475 3.28 33.54 25.62
CA THR A 475 1.97 33.37 25.01
C THR A 475 1.23 32.13 25.53
N ALA A 476 1.93 31.00 25.67
CA ALA A 476 1.35 29.79 26.27
C ALA A 476 0.90 30.04 27.71
N ALA A 477 1.75 30.68 28.51
CA ALA A 477 1.48 31.03 29.90
C ALA A 477 0.28 31.99 30.04
N ALA A 478 0.21 33.03 29.21
CA ALA A 478 -0.93 33.94 29.18
C ALA A 478 -2.24 33.23 28.78
N SER A 479 -2.17 32.27 27.86
CA SER A 479 -3.33 31.48 27.45
C SER A 479 -3.86 30.60 28.58
N VAL A 480 -2.98 30.03 29.40
CA VAL A 480 -3.36 29.32 30.64
C VAL A 480 -4.03 30.25 31.63
N ALA A 481 -3.43 31.41 31.93
CA ALA A 481 -4.02 32.38 32.86
C ALA A 481 -5.43 32.81 32.42
N ALA A 482 -5.61 33.08 31.12
CA ALA A 482 -6.90 33.43 30.53
C ALA A 482 -7.93 32.29 30.64
N ALA A 483 -7.52 31.04 30.40
CA ALA A 483 -8.41 29.89 30.50
C ALA A 483 -8.87 29.65 31.94
N VAL A 484 -7.96 29.73 32.93
CA VAL A 484 -8.30 29.64 34.35
C VAL A 484 -9.28 30.75 34.76
N HIS A 485 -9.03 31.99 34.32
CA HIS A 485 -9.93 33.13 34.58
C HIS A 485 -11.34 32.88 34.02
N GLN A 486 -11.46 32.41 32.78
CA GLN A 486 -12.76 32.08 32.18
C GLN A 486 -13.47 30.95 32.93
N GLN A 487 -12.73 29.93 33.37
CA GLN A 487 -13.28 28.84 34.18
C GLN A 487 -13.80 29.35 35.53
N TRP A 488 -13.08 30.28 36.17
CA TRP A 488 -13.50 30.91 37.42
C TRP A 488 -14.72 31.82 37.27
N ILE A 489 -14.87 32.50 36.14
CA ILE A 489 -16.11 33.23 35.84
C ILE A 489 -17.26 32.23 35.65
N ALA A 490 -17.04 31.18 34.84
CA ALA A 490 -18.07 30.21 34.50
C ALA A 490 -18.59 29.43 35.72
N ASN A 491 -17.73 29.12 36.69
CA ASN A 491 -18.10 28.40 37.91
C ASN A 491 -18.52 29.33 39.07
N GLY A 492 -18.54 30.65 38.85
CA GLY A 492 -18.94 31.64 39.84
C GLY A 492 -17.91 31.96 40.93
N ALA A 493 -16.66 31.47 40.79
CA ALA A 493 -15.57 31.80 41.70
C ALA A 493 -15.08 33.25 41.53
N LEU A 494 -15.27 33.85 40.35
CA LEU A 494 -15.08 35.27 40.07
C LEU A 494 -16.37 35.90 39.51
N PRO A 495 -16.60 37.21 39.76
CA PRO A 495 -17.72 37.91 39.16
C PRO A 495 -17.52 38.09 37.65
N ALA A 496 -18.59 38.06 36.86
CA ALA A 496 -18.55 38.14 35.39
C ALA A 496 -17.90 39.42 34.81
N GLY A 497 -17.73 40.47 35.61
CA GLY A 497 -17.04 41.70 35.23
C GLY A 497 -15.60 41.82 35.76
N PHE A 498 -15.04 40.76 36.35
CA PHE A 498 -13.67 40.80 36.85
C PHE A 498 -12.67 40.97 35.70
N PRO A 499 -11.69 41.89 35.80
CA PRO A 499 -10.77 42.18 34.70
C PRO A 499 -9.99 40.92 34.26
N PRO A 500 -9.82 40.70 32.95
CA PRO A 500 -9.05 39.57 32.44
C PRO A 500 -7.57 39.71 32.83
N PRO A 501 -6.84 38.58 32.88
CA PRO A 501 -5.38 38.61 33.06
C PRO A 501 -4.71 39.34 31.89
N PRO A 502 -3.48 39.86 32.09
CA PRO A 502 -2.75 40.57 31.06
C PRO A 502 -2.41 39.67 29.87
N THR A 503 -2.21 40.30 28.72
CA THR A 503 -1.72 39.64 27.51
C THR A 503 -0.31 40.13 27.17
N PRO A 504 0.56 39.29 26.59
CA PRO A 504 1.92 39.69 26.24
C PRO A 504 1.89 40.86 25.25
N GLN A 505 2.66 41.91 25.52
CA GLN A 505 2.72 43.08 24.65
C GLN A 505 3.65 42.82 23.46
N PRO A 506 3.18 43.00 22.20
CA PRO A 506 4.03 42.82 21.03
C PRO A 506 5.13 43.89 20.96
N GLY A 507 6.35 43.48 20.62
CA GLY A 507 7.48 44.39 20.35
C GLY A 507 8.30 44.83 21.58
N VAL A 508 7.98 44.36 22.79
CA VAL A 508 8.79 44.59 24.00
C VAL A 508 9.98 43.65 24.02
N ARG A 509 11.20 44.14 24.28
CA ARG A 509 12.46 43.38 24.20
C ARG A 509 12.50 42.08 25.04
N HIS A 510 11.82 42.09 26.18
CA HIS A 510 11.71 40.94 27.10
C HIS A 510 10.23 40.71 27.42
N PRO A 511 9.48 40.04 26.53
CA PRO A 511 8.03 39.88 26.68
C PRO A 511 7.66 39.09 27.94
N GLY A 512 8.51 38.16 28.38
CA GLY A 512 8.27 37.34 29.57
C GLY A 512 8.41 38.13 30.87
N LEU A 513 9.44 38.98 30.98
CA LEU A 513 9.61 39.85 32.15
C LEU A 513 8.45 40.85 32.28
N GLN A 514 8.08 41.53 31.19
CA GLN A 514 6.97 42.48 31.21
C GLN A 514 5.64 41.80 31.55
N PHE A 515 5.36 40.65 30.93
CA PHE A 515 4.16 39.88 31.25
C PHE A 515 4.14 39.47 32.72
N ARG A 516 5.30 39.12 33.29
CA ARG A 516 5.38 38.74 34.70
C ARG A 516 5.04 39.89 35.64
N ASP A 517 5.59 41.07 35.40
CA ASP A 517 5.28 42.27 36.19
C ASP A 517 3.78 42.64 36.10
N ASP A 518 3.22 42.58 34.89
CA ASP A 518 1.80 42.84 34.65
C ASP A 518 0.93 41.76 35.33
N LEU A 519 1.37 40.50 35.30
CA LEU A 519 0.66 39.38 35.91
C LEU A 519 0.67 39.48 37.43
N ASP A 520 1.81 39.78 38.06
CA ASP A 520 1.91 39.96 39.52
C ASP A 520 0.98 41.08 40.00
N THR A 521 0.88 42.15 39.21
CA THR A 521 -0.10 43.23 39.44
C THR A 521 -1.53 42.69 39.39
N TRP A 522 -1.89 41.88 38.39
CA TRP A 522 -3.22 41.29 38.29
C TRP A 522 -3.51 40.26 39.41
N LEU A 523 -2.53 39.41 39.76
CA LEU A 523 -2.63 38.42 40.84
C LEU A 523 -2.93 39.11 42.19
N ALA A 524 -2.33 40.27 42.45
CA ALA A 524 -2.61 41.06 43.65
C ALA A 524 -4.07 41.55 43.76
N HIS A 525 -4.82 41.60 42.65
CA HIS A 525 -6.24 41.98 42.63
C HIS A 525 -7.19 40.79 42.79
N LEU A 526 -6.69 39.55 42.79
CA LEU A 526 -7.52 38.37 43.00
C LEU A 526 -8.04 38.29 44.45
N PRO A 527 -9.16 37.59 44.69
CA PRO A 527 -9.64 37.31 46.05
C PRO A 527 -8.55 36.63 46.89
N GLY A 528 -8.21 37.24 48.03
CA GLY A 528 -7.12 36.80 48.90
C GLY A 528 -5.78 37.50 48.65
N GLY A 529 -5.68 38.36 47.62
CA GLY A 529 -4.46 39.07 47.27
C GLY A 529 -3.41 38.16 46.64
N ILE A 530 -2.18 38.67 46.55
CA ILE A 530 -1.06 37.97 45.88
C ILE A 530 -0.66 36.66 46.57
N ASP A 531 -0.88 36.54 47.88
CA ASP A 531 -0.63 35.32 48.67
C ASP A 531 -1.89 34.41 48.78
N GLY A 532 -2.93 34.72 48.00
CA GLY A 532 -4.19 33.98 47.99
C GLY A 532 -4.08 32.67 47.21
N GLY A 533 -4.86 31.65 47.59
CA GLY A 533 -4.82 30.34 46.93
C GLY A 533 -5.16 30.36 45.43
N MET A 534 -5.93 31.36 44.96
CA MET A 534 -6.16 31.59 43.53
C MET A 534 -4.90 32.11 42.83
N ALA A 535 -4.22 33.10 43.44
CA ALA A 535 -2.98 33.64 42.90
C ALA A 535 -1.90 32.55 42.81
N ASP A 536 -1.68 31.81 43.90
CA ASP A 536 -0.76 30.66 43.95
C ASP A 536 -1.05 29.58 42.91
N HIS A 537 -2.32 29.40 42.54
CA HIS A 537 -2.71 28.40 41.54
C HIS A 537 -2.28 28.83 40.14
N VAL A 538 -2.65 30.04 39.71
CA VAL A 538 -2.26 30.58 38.40
C VAL A 538 -0.75 30.76 38.31
N ASP A 539 -0.14 31.27 39.37
CA ASP A 539 1.29 31.53 39.44
C ASP A 539 2.14 30.28 39.18
N ARG A 540 1.77 29.16 39.81
CA ARG A 540 2.43 27.87 39.57
C ARG A 540 2.29 27.41 38.13
N MET A 541 1.09 27.48 37.55
CA MET A 541 0.88 27.00 36.18
C MET A 541 1.62 27.86 35.14
N VAL A 542 1.64 29.18 35.32
CA VAL A 542 2.41 30.12 34.49
C VAL A 542 3.90 29.85 34.61
N SER A 543 4.40 29.72 35.85
CA SER A 543 5.81 29.44 36.13
C SER A 543 6.22 28.10 35.55
N THR A 544 5.36 27.08 35.64
CA THR A 544 5.61 25.76 35.03
C THR A 544 5.84 25.89 33.53
N LEU A 545 5.00 26.60 32.78
CA LEU A 545 5.19 26.73 31.33
C LEU A 545 6.41 27.58 30.95
N MET A 546 6.66 28.67 31.67
CA MET A 546 7.81 29.53 31.41
C MET A 546 9.14 28.83 31.72
N ASN A 547 9.17 27.90 32.69
CA ASN A 547 10.38 27.19 33.13
C ASN A 547 10.54 25.76 32.58
N ALA A 548 9.47 25.00 32.32
CA ALA A 548 9.55 23.60 31.87
C ALA A 548 10.19 23.47 30.49
N ALA A 549 10.06 24.49 29.65
CA ALA A 549 10.75 24.56 28.36
C ALA A 549 12.28 24.72 28.50
N ASP A 550 12.77 25.29 29.61
CA ASP A 550 14.21 25.33 29.91
C ASP A 550 14.72 23.96 30.37
N ALA A 551 13.90 23.20 31.10
CA ALA A 551 14.19 21.80 31.40
C ALA A 551 14.17 20.93 30.13
N GLY A 552 13.17 21.10 29.26
CA GLY A 552 13.11 20.45 27.95
C GLY A 552 14.30 20.81 27.05
N ALA A 553 14.73 22.08 27.03
CA ALA A 553 15.92 22.54 26.30
C ALA A 553 17.24 22.03 26.91
N ALA A 554 17.29 21.74 28.21
CA ALA A 554 18.45 21.14 28.86
C ALA A 554 18.55 19.64 28.57
N VAL A 555 17.41 18.93 28.47
CA VAL A 555 17.33 17.54 28.03
C VAL A 555 17.54 17.41 26.51
N ALA A 556 17.21 18.46 25.75
CA ALA A 556 17.39 18.54 24.30
C ALA A 556 18.84 18.86 23.86
N ARG A 557 19.69 19.40 24.74
CA ARG A 557 21.14 19.58 24.51
C ARG A 557 21.94 18.34 24.89
#